data_AF-A0A1V3RZ06-F1
#
_entry.id   AF-A0A1V3RZ06-F1
#
_cell.length_a   1.000
_cell.length_b   1.000
_cell.length_c   1.000
_cell.angle_alpha   90.00
_cell.angle_beta   90.00
_cell.angle_gamma   90.00
#
_symmetry.space_group_name_H-M   'P 1'
#
loop_
_entity.id
_entity.type
_entity.pdbx_description
1 polymer ?
#
loop_
_entity_poly.entity_id
_entity_poly.type
_entity_poly.pdbx_seq_one_letter_code
_entity_poly.pdbx_strand_id
1 'polypeptide(L)'
;MGLVPRHDNAAVRELLLEHGAMLRQLGGLQRRMGEVQRAERARNNELEAQNLRLRAELVVLRTGVLWGLGAGVVVRRARTLAGEDQHAFDPALRAAQAVICQTGCVGHAHPWLEADGQCRRSGQACERPVDETHALSASDSAPR
;
A
#
# COMPACT_ATOMS: atom_id res chain seq x y z
N MET A 1 64.83 40.94 41.38
CA MET A 1 64.24 41.89 40.41
C MET A 1 64.32 41.24 39.03
N GLY A 2 63.30 40.43 38.69
CA GLY A 2 63.25 39.69 37.42
C GLY A 2 62.19 40.30 36.51
N LEU A 3 62.60 40.86 35.39
CA LEU A 3 61.71 41.29 34.32
C LEU A 3 61.19 40.05 33.59
N VAL A 4 59.95 39.65 33.88
CA VAL A 4 59.25 38.63 33.10
C VAL A 4 59.02 39.21 31.69
N PRO A 5 59.38 38.49 30.61
CA PRO A 5 59.36 39.03 29.26
C PRO A 5 57.91 39.29 28.83
N ARG A 6 57.60 40.54 28.51
CA ARG A 6 56.28 40.97 27.98
C ARG A 6 55.97 40.43 26.58
N HIS A 7 56.91 39.73 25.94
CA HIS A 7 56.80 39.25 24.56
C HIS A 7 55.87 38.03 24.39
N ASP A 8 55.57 37.27 25.45
CA ASP A 8 54.70 36.09 25.36
C ASP A 8 53.20 36.44 25.26
N ASN A 9 52.76 37.53 25.91
CA ASN A 9 51.33 37.89 25.93
C ASN A 9 50.81 38.40 24.58
N ALA A 10 51.66 39.04 23.76
CA ALA A 10 51.26 39.53 22.44
C ALA A 10 51.07 38.36 21.46
N ALA A 11 52.03 37.42 21.42
CA ALA A 11 51.96 36.23 20.59
C ALA A 11 50.81 35.30 21.00
N VAL A 12 50.57 35.12 22.30
CA VAL A 12 49.42 34.35 22.80
C VAL A 12 48.09 35.01 22.37
N ARG A 13 48.01 36.34 22.42
CA ARG A 13 46.80 37.06 21.97
C ARG A 13 46.57 36.92 20.46
N GLU A 14 47.63 37.01 19.67
CA GLU A 14 47.56 36.81 18.21
C GLU A 14 47.05 35.40 17.87
N LEU A 15 47.61 34.37 18.51
CA LEU A 15 47.16 32.98 18.33
C LEU A 15 45.69 32.79 18.70
N LEU A 16 45.22 33.41 19.78
CA LEU A 16 43.80 33.32 20.19
C LEU A 16 42.87 33.99 19.16
N LEU A 17 43.31 35.09 18.54
CA LEU A 17 42.55 35.77 17.49
C LEU A 17 42.46 34.92 16.22
N GLU A 18 43.58 34.33 15.80
CA GLU A 18 43.65 33.40 14.66
C GLU A 18 42.78 32.16 14.91
N HIS A 19 42.88 31.56 16.10
CA HIS A 19 42.07 30.41 16.48
C HIS A 19 40.57 30.75 16.47
N GLY A 20 40.20 31.90 17.02
CA GLY A 20 38.81 32.37 16.97
C GLY A 20 38.33 32.60 15.53
N ALA A 21 39.18 33.12 14.65
CA ALA A 21 38.85 33.27 13.23
C ALA A 21 38.64 31.91 12.54
N MET A 22 39.51 30.94 12.81
CA MET A 22 39.39 29.57 12.29
C MET A 22 38.11 28.88 12.78
N LEU A 23 37.77 28.98 14.06
CA LEU A 23 36.54 28.40 14.62
C LEU A 23 35.28 28.98 13.97
N ARG A 24 35.26 30.29 13.67
CA ARG A 24 34.14 30.91 12.94
C ARG A 24 34.02 30.37 11.52
N GLN A 25 35.14 30.20 10.83
CA GLN A 25 35.16 29.60 9.48
C GLN A 25 34.67 28.15 9.51
N LEU A 26 35.16 27.34 10.45
CA LEU A 26 34.74 25.95 10.62
C LEU A 26 33.26 25.84 10.97
N GLY A 27 32.76 26.66 11.90
CA GLY A 27 31.34 26.71 12.23
C GLY A 27 30.49 27.13 11.03
N GLY A 28 30.99 28.05 10.19
CA GLY A 28 30.36 28.42 8.93
C GLY A 28 30.28 27.25 7.92
N LEU A 29 31.37 26.51 7.77
CA LEU A 29 31.43 25.30 6.93
C LEU A 29 30.49 24.21 7.45
N GLN A 30 30.50 23.95 8.76
CA GLN A 30 29.64 22.96 9.41
C GLN A 30 28.15 23.27 9.18
N ARG A 31 27.75 24.53 9.27
CA ARG A 31 26.36 24.94 8.98
C ARG A 31 25.98 24.66 7.53
N ARG A 32 26.81 25.10 6.57
CA ARG A 32 26.55 24.86 5.14
C ARG A 32 26.49 23.37 4.80
N MET A 33 27.42 22.58 5.34
CA MET A 33 27.41 21.14 5.15
C MET A 33 26.14 20.50 5.75
N GLY A 34 25.72 20.94 6.94
CA GLY A 34 24.49 20.49 7.56
C GLY A 34 23.22 20.88 6.80
N GLU A 35 23.22 22.03 6.11
CA GLU A 35 22.13 22.43 5.21
C GLU A 35 22.07 21.53 3.97
N VAL A 36 23.19 21.32 3.29
CA VAL A 36 23.29 20.43 2.13
C VAL A 36 22.87 19.01 2.52
N GLN A 37 23.37 18.50 3.65
CA GLN A 37 23.06 17.14 4.09
C GLN A 37 21.58 16.97 4.43
N ARG A 38 20.93 17.99 5.01
CA ARG A 38 19.47 17.95 5.25
C ARG A 38 18.69 17.97 3.94
N ALA A 39 19.10 18.79 2.97
CA ALA A 39 18.46 18.84 1.66
C ALA A 39 18.56 17.51 0.92
N GLU A 40 19.74 16.88 0.88
CA GLU A 40 19.90 15.57 0.23
C GLU A 40 19.12 14.46 0.95
N ARG A 41 19.09 14.46 2.30
CA ARG A 41 18.24 13.51 3.05
C ARG A 41 16.77 13.67 2.70
N ALA A 42 16.28 14.90 2.57
CA ALA A 42 14.89 15.14 2.17
C ALA A 42 14.59 14.61 0.76
N ARG A 43 15.51 14.81 -0.19
CA ARG A 43 15.37 14.27 -1.56
C ARG A 43 15.40 12.74 -1.59
N ASN A 44 16.30 12.12 -0.83
CA ASN A 44 16.34 10.66 -0.73
C ASN A 44 15.05 10.10 -0.17
N ASN A 45 14.53 10.69 0.92
CA ASN A 45 13.26 10.25 1.50
C ASN A 45 12.10 10.36 0.50
N GLU A 46 12.06 11.42 -0.30
CA GLU A 46 11.04 11.59 -1.34
C GLU A 46 11.17 10.53 -2.44
N LEU A 47 12.39 10.29 -2.93
CA LEU A 47 12.64 9.26 -3.95
C LEU A 47 12.32 7.85 -3.42
N GLU A 48 12.65 7.56 -2.17
CA GLU A 48 12.32 6.30 -1.50
C GLU A 48 10.80 6.13 -1.38
N ALA A 49 10.06 7.18 -1.01
CA ALA A 49 8.60 7.17 -0.95
C ALA A 49 7.97 6.90 -2.33
N GLN A 50 8.48 7.55 -3.38
CA GLN A 50 8.05 7.30 -4.76
C GLN A 50 8.35 5.86 -5.19
N ASN A 51 9.54 5.35 -4.88
CA ASN A 51 9.92 3.98 -5.22
C ASN A 51 9.01 2.96 -4.53
N LEU A 52 8.72 3.15 -3.24
CA LEU A 52 7.78 2.31 -2.49
C LEU A 52 6.38 2.36 -3.10
N ARG A 53 5.89 3.54 -3.48
CA ARG A 53 4.59 3.70 -4.13
C ARG A 53 4.51 2.94 -5.46
N LEU A 54 5.50 3.14 -6.33
CA LEU A 54 5.55 2.46 -7.64
C LEU A 54 5.68 0.94 -7.48
N ARG A 55 6.49 0.46 -6.52
CA ARG A 55 6.57 -0.97 -6.20
C ARG A 55 5.22 -1.52 -5.74
N ALA A 56 4.51 -0.80 -4.87
CA ALA A 56 3.19 -1.22 -4.42
C ALA A 56 2.19 -1.29 -5.58
N GLU A 57 2.22 -0.33 -6.50
CA GLU A 57 1.40 -0.36 -7.72
C GLU A 57 1.70 -1.59 -8.58
N LEU A 58 2.98 -1.88 -8.84
CA LEU A 58 3.38 -3.09 -9.58
C LEU A 58 2.97 -4.38 -8.87
N VAL A 59 3.09 -4.46 -7.55
CA VAL A 59 2.64 -5.63 -6.77
C VAL A 59 1.14 -5.85 -6.94
N VAL A 60 0.33 -4.80 -6.84
CA VAL A 60 -1.12 -4.89 -7.04
C VAL A 60 -1.45 -5.35 -8.45
N LEU A 61 -0.83 -4.75 -9.46
CA LEU A 61 -1.05 -5.09 -10.87
C LEU A 61 -0.66 -6.54 -11.18
N ARG A 62 0.54 -6.94 -10.78
CA ARG A 62 1.06 -8.30 -11.01
C ARG A 62 0.21 -9.34 -10.30
N THR A 63 -0.19 -9.07 -9.07
CA THR A 63 -1.11 -9.93 -8.32
C THR A 63 -2.43 -10.05 -9.08
N GLY A 64 -3.04 -8.95 -9.53
CA GLY A 64 -4.27 -8.98 -10.31
C GLY A 64 -4.17 -9.84 -11.58
N VAL A 65 -3.06 -9.74 -12.32
CA VAL A 65 -2.81 -10.58 -13.50
C VAL A 65 -2.67 -12.06 -13.12
N LEU A 66 -1.89 -12.37 -12.09
CA LEU A 66 -1.68 -13.76 -11.62
C LEU A 66 -3.00 -14.44 -11.23
N TRP A 67 -3.90 -13.69 -10.59
CA TRP A 67 -5.22 -14.18 -10.16
C TRP A 67 -6.28 -14.13 -11.28
N GLY A 68 -5.90 -13.85 -12.53
CA GLY A 68 -6.82 -13.83 -13.67
C GLY A 68 -7.81 -12.65 -13.66
N LEU A 69 -7.61 -11.65 -12.80
CA LEU A 69 -8.45 -10.45 -12.72
C LEU A 69 -8.13 -9.43 -13.85
N GLY A 70 -7.03 -9.65 -14.58
CA GLY A 70 -6.63 -8.89 -15.77
C GLY A 70 -6.49 -7.37 -15.53
N ALA A 71 -6.61 -6.60 -16.62
CA ALA A 71 -6.53 -5.13 -16.59
C ALA A 71 -7.65 -4.45 -15.78
N GLY A 72 -8.70 -5.19 -15.38
CA GLY A 72 -9.83 -4.67 -14.61
C GLY A 72 -9.44 -4.11 -13.23
N VAL A 73 -8.34 -4.60 -12.63
CA VAL A 73 -7.79 -4.07 -11.36
C VAL A 73 -7.16 -2.68 -11.55
N VAL A 74 -6.50 -2.43 -12.69
CA VAL A 74 -5.88 -1.14 -13.03
C VAL A 74 -6.95 -0.05 -13.15
N VAL A 75 -8.00 -0.37 -13.90
CA VAL A 75 -9.11 0.55 -14.20
C VAL A 75 -9.88 0.93 -12.93
N ARG A 76 -10.13 -0.05 -12.04
CA ARG A 76 -10.79 0.21 -10.75
C ARG A 76 -9.98 1.13 -9.83
N ARG A 77 -8.65 0.96 -9.75
CA ARG A 77 -7.79 1.83 -8.92
C ARG A 77 -7.72 3.26 -9.44
N ALA A 78 -7.62 3.44 -10.76
CA ALA A 78 -7.69 4.76 -11.39
C ALA A 78 -9.03 5.46 -11.09
N ARG A 79 -10.13 4.70 -11.11
CA ARG A 79 -11.48 5.18 -10.81
C ARG A 79 -11.69 5.50 -9.32
N THR A 80 -11.09 4.75 -8.40
CA THR A 80 -11.13 5.08 -6.95
C THR A 80 -10.34 6.33 -6.59
N LEU A 81 -9.31 6.69 -7.35
CA LEU A 81 -8.59 7.96 -7.18
C LEU A 81 -9.32 9.15 -7.83
N ALA A 82 -10.21 8.87 -8.78
CA ALA A 82 -10.99 9.87 -9.52
C ALA A 82 -12.29 10.31 -8.80
N GLY A 83 -12.58 9.80 -7.60
CA GLY A 83 -13.62 10.36 -6.73
C GLY A 83 -15.03 10.31 -7.31
N GLU A 84 -15.49 9.13 -7.73
CA GLU A 84 -16.93 8.89 -7.92
C GLU A 84 -17.44 7.98 -6.81
N ASP A 85 -18.16 8.58 -5.86
CA ASP A 85 -19.15 7.89 -5.04
C ASP A 85 -20.24 7.33 -5.97
N GLN A 86 -20.58 6.05 -5.83
CA GLN A 86 -21.94 5.61 -5.55
C GLN A 86 -22.04 4.07 -5.51
N HIS A 87 -22.71 3.61 -4.46
CA HIS A 87 -23.01 2.24 -4.08
C HIS A 87 -23.95 1.51 -5.06
N ALA A 88 -23.64 1.46 -6.36
CA ALA A 88 -24.17 0.41 -7.21
C ALA A 88 -23.34 -0.85 -6.94
N PHE A 89 -23.86 -1.78 -6.15
CA PHE A 89 -23.22 -3.09 -5.93
C PHE A 89 -22.89 -3.71 -7.29
N ASP A 90 -21.58 -3.75 -7.60
CA ASP A 90 -21.05 -4.21 -8.88
C ASP A 90 -21.66 -5.58 -9.20
N PRO A 91 -22.33 -5.76 -10.36
CA PRO A 91 -22.86 -7.06 -10.76
C PRO A 91 -21.79 -8.16 -10.73
N ALA A 92 -20.51 -7.83 -10.98
CA ALA A 92 -19.41 -8.77 -10.86
C ALA A 92 -19.15 -9.18 -9.39
N LEU A 93 -19.32 -8.27 -8.43
CA LEU A 93 -19.20 -8.58 -7.00
C LEU A 93 -20.36 -9.47 -6.53
N ARG A 94 -21.57 -9.24 -7.02
CA ARG A 94 -22.73 -10.12 -6.76
C ARG A 94 -22.52 -11.52 -7.36
N ALA A 95 -22.03 -11.60 -8.60
CA ALA A 95 -21.68 -12.87 -9.22
C ALA A 95 -20.58 -13.61 -8.43
N ALA A 96 -19.53 -12.91 -8.01
CA ALA A 96 -18.47 -13.50 -7.18
C ALA A 96 -19.00 -13.96 -5.81
N GLN A 97 -19.86 -13.18 -5.15
CA GLN A 97 -20.52 -13.58 -3.91
C GLN A 97 -21.37 -14.84 -4.10
N ALA A 98 -22.07 -14.98 -5.23
CA ALA A 98 -22.85 -16.17 -5.55
C ALA A 98 -21.98 -17.41 -5.72
N VAL A 99 -20.86 -17.34 -6.46
CA VAL A 99 -19.92 -18.47 -6.64
C VAL A 99 -19.27 -18.87 -5.31
N ILE A 100 -18.86 -17.89 -4.48
CA ILE A 100 -18.31 -18.14 -3.15
C ILE A 100 -19.36 -18.78 -2.23
N CYS A 101 -20.62 -18.35 -2.33
CA CYS A 101 -21.71 -18.96 -1.58
C CYS A 101 -22.01 -20.39 -2.05
N GLN A 102 -22.03 -20.64 -3.37
CA GLN A 102 -22.22 -21.97 -3.95
C GLN A 102 -21.15 -22.95 -3.46
N THR A 103 -19.88 -22.54 -3.46
CA THR A 103 -18.78 -23.39 -3.01
C THR A 103 -18.78 -23.64 -1.50
N GLY A 104 -19.14 -22.64 -0.68
CA GLY A 104 -19.14 -22.77 0.79
C GLY A 104 -20.42 -23.33 1.41
N CYS A 105 -21.59 -23.04 0.84
CA CYS A 105 -22.90 -23.41 1.38
C CYS A 105 -23.63 -24.47 0.55
N VAL A 106 -23.26 -24.70 -0.71
CA VAL A 106 -23.92 -25.71 -1.59
C VAL A 106 -22.96 -26.85 -1.97
N GLY A 107 -21.66 -26.73 -1.73
CA GLY A 107 -20.68 -27.80 -1.92
C GLY A 107 -20.84 -28.98 -0.94
N HIS A 108 -20.25 -30.14 -1.25
CA HIS A 108 -20.52 -31.42 -0.58
C HIS A 108 -20.39 -31.47 0.95
N ALA A 109 -19.60 -30.57 1.55
CA ALA A 109 -19.42 -30.49 3.00
C ALA A 109 -20.17 -29.34 3.67
N HIS A 110 -20.83 -28.47 2.87
CA HIS A 110 -21.57 -27.29 3.30
C HIS A 110 -20.97 -26.54 4.53
N PRO A 111 -19.64 -26.29 4.59
CA PRO A 111 -18.97 -25.87 5.82
C PRO A 111 -19.46 -24.52 6.36
N TRP A 112 -20.14 -23.72 5.54
CA TRP A 112 -20.65 -22.40 5.93
C TRP A 112 -22.16 -22.32 6.06
N LEU A 113 -22.89 -23.42 5.81
CA LEU A 113 -24.34 -23.47 6.02
C LEU A 113 -24.60 -23.82 7.48
N GLU A 114 -25.27 -22.93 8.20
CA GLU A 114 -25.74 -23.17 9.56
C GLU A 114 -27.01 -24.04 9.54
N ALA A 115 -27.32 -24.67 10.68
CA ALA A 115 -28.46 -25.58 10.80
C ALA A 115 -29.83 -24.92 10.53
N ASP A 116 -29.90 -23.59 10.66
CA ASP A 116 -31.08 -22.76 10.40
C ASP A 116 -31.20 -22.30 8.93
N GLY A 117 -30.29 -22.75 8.05
CA GLY A 117 -30.28 -22.41 6.63
C GLY A 117 -29.61 -21.08 6.30
N GLN A 118 -28.96 -20.42 7.28
CA GLN A 118 -28.23 -19.18 7.06
C GLN A 118 -26.77 -19.44 6.67
N CYS A 119 -26.23 -18.60 5.78
CA CYS A 119 -24.82 -18.62 5.43
C CYS A 119 -24.00 -17.87 6.48
N ARG A 120 -23.04 -18.54 7.13
CA ARG A 120 -22.14 -17.96 8.14
C ARG A 120 -21.35 -16.75 7.65
N ARG A 121 -21.08 -16.67 6.33
CA ARG A 121 -20.31 -15.58 5.71
C ARG A 121 -21.15 -14.32 5.44
N SER A 122 -22.42 -14.48 5.06
CA SER A 122 -23.29 -13.33 4.69
C SER A 122 -24.36 -13.02 5.71
N GLY A 123 -24.68 -13.94 6.61
CA GLY A 123 -25.81 -13.84 7.55
C GLY A 123 -27.17 -13.78 6.85
N GLN A 124 -27.26 -14.33 5.63
CA GLN A 124 -28.49 -14.35 4.82
C GLN A 124 -28.85 -15.79 4.46
N ALA A 125 -30.14 -16.02 4.15
CA ALA A 125 -30.61 -17.32 3.69
C ALA A 125 -29.92 -17.71 2.37
N CYS A 126 -29.42 -18.96 2.31
CA CYS A 126 -28.76 -19.45 1.10
C CYS A 126 -29.79 -20.02 0.13
N GLU A 127 -30.21 -19.24 -0.86
CA GLU A 127 -31.10 -19.72 -1.91
C GLU A 127 -30.33 -20.65 -2.84
N ARG A 128 -30.62 -21.95 -2.78
CA ARG A 128 -30.01 -22.95 -3.64
C ARG A 128 -30.54 -22.70 -5.06
N PRO A 129 -29.70 -22.37 -6.07
CA PRO A 129 -30.18 -22.33 -7.43
C PRO A 129 -30.67 -23.73 -7.79
N VAL A 130 -31.96 -23.87 -8.07
CA VAL A 130 -32.54 -25.10 -8.59
C VAL A 130 -31.99 -25.30 -9.99
N ASP A 131 -31.41 -26.46 -10.25
CA ASP A 131 -30.75 -26.78 -11.51
C ASP A 131 -31.80 -27.02 -12.61
N GLU A 132 -32.16 -25.97 -13.37
CA GLU A 132 -33.12 -26.05 -14.49
C GLU A 132 -32.65 -27.00 -15.60
N THR A 133 -31.37 -27.42 -15.59
CA THR A 133 -30.78 -28.33 -16.57
C THR A 133 -31.33 -29.77 -16.47
N HIS A 134 -31.98 -30.13 -15.34
CA HIS A 134 -32.68 -31.41 -15.19
C HIS A 134 -34.14 -31.39 -15.68
N ALA A 135 -34.73 -30.22 -15.97
CA ALA A 135 -36.13 -30.14 -16.42
C ALA A 135 -36.31 -30.45 -17.92
N LEU A 136 -35.30 -30.16 -18.76
CA LEU A 136 -35.36 -30.44 -20.20
C LEU A 136 -35.07 -31.90 -20.58
N SER A 137 -34.49 -32.71 -19.68
CA SER A 137 -34.17 -34.12 -19.95
C SER A 137 -35.32 -35.09 -19.63
N ALA A 138 -36.35 -34.63 -18.91
CA ALA A 138 -37.52 -35.45 -18.57
C ALA A 138 -38.64 -35.39 -19.63
N SER A 139 -38.65 -34.40 -20.52
CA SER A 139 -39.69 -34.26 -21.56
C SER A 139 -39.46 -35.13 -22.81
N ASP A 140 -38.30 -35.79 -22.94
CA ASP A 140 -37.91 -36.54 -24.14
C ASP A 140 -38.09 -38.08 -24.01
N SER A 141 -38.75 -38.54 -22.94
CA SER A 141 -39.00 -39.97 -22.67
C SER A 141 -40.48 -40.25 -22.37
N ALA A 142 -41.36 -39.93 -23.32
CA ALA A 142 -42.73 -40.43 -23.34
C ALA A 142 -42.84 -41.59 -24.35
N PRO A 143 -43.23 -42.82 -23.93
CA PRO A 143 -43.39 -43.94 -24.86
C PRO A 143 -44.69 -43.79 -25.68
N ARG A 144 -44.65 -44.21 -26.96
CA ARG A 144 -45.81 -44.45 -27.82
C ARG A 144 -46.35 -45.85 -27.62
#